data_AF-A0A2T2YHV4-F1
#
_entry.id   AF-A0A2T2YHV4-F1
#
_cell.length_a   1.000
_cell.length_b   1.000
_cell.length_c   1.000
_cell.angle_alpha   90.00
_cell.angle_beta   90.00
_cell.angle_gamma   90.00
#
_symmetry.space_group_name_H-M   'P 1'
#
loop_
_entity.id
_entity.type
_entity.pdbx_description
1 polymer ?
#
loop_
_entity_poly.entity_id
_entity_poly.type
_entity_poly.pdbx_seq_one_letter_code
_entity_poly.pdbx_strand_id
1 'polypeptide(L)'
;MKIFKIVYFHIYNSYYKDGYYSNDIPHLTAFGIVGCSLAGLVLFAIALINHLVNEDRLSKPIVYLACVIALFAAFLLLFNKRKYNQIYEEMKDSKYDSKIFKFFAWMFILLGFAVMPLYSYLFNRVEN
;
A
#
# COMPACT_ATOMS: atom_id res chain seq x y z
N MET A 1 -11.16 -6.31 2.88
CA MET A 1 -10.66 -6.96 1.64
C MET A 1 -11.07 -6.26 0.34
N LYS A 2 -12.29 -5.72 0.18
CA LYS A 2 -12.75 -5.13 -1.10
C LYS A 2 -12.02 -3.84 -1.52
N ILE A 3 -11.77 -2.92 -0.59
CA ILE A 3 -11.05 -1.65 -0.86
C ILE A 3 -9.63 -1.93 -1.37
N PHE A 4 -8.90 -2.84 -0.71
CA PHE A 4 -7.56 -3.24 -1.13
C PHE A 4 -7.53 -3.79 -2.56
N LYS A 5 -8.51 -4.63 -2.93
CA LYS A 5 -8.65 -5.12 -4.30
C LYS A 5 -8.86 -3.98 -5.30
N ILE A 6 -9.71 -3.00 -4.96
CA ILE A 6 -9.98 -1.83 -5.81
C ILE A 6 -8.72 -0.98 -6.00
N VAL A 7 -7.99 -0.70 -4.91
CA VAL A 7 -6.72 0.03 -4.98
C VAL A 7 -5.71 -0.73 -5.83
N TYR A 8 -5.51 -2.02 -5.55
CA TYR A 8 -4.59 -2.86 -6.32
C TYR A 8 -4.96 -2.90 -7.80
N PHE A 9 -6.23 -3.11 -8.11
CA PHE A 9 -6.75 -3.11 -9.48
C PHE A 9 -6.38 -1.82 -10.22
N HIS A 10 -6.64 -0.65 -9.64
CA HIS A 10 -6.37 0.63 -10.31
C HIS A 10 -4.89 0.92 -10.50
N ILE A 11 -4.04 0.50 -9.55
CA ILE A 11 -2.59 0.61 -9.72
C ILE A 11 -2.12 -0.37 -10.79
N TYR A 12 -2.52 -1.64 -10.72
CA TYR A 12 -2.18 -2.66 -11.70
C TYR A 12 -2.62 -2.29 -13.12
N ASN A 13 -3.88 -1.87 -13.30
CA ASN A 13 -4.45 -1.41 -14.58
C ASN A 13 -3.77 -0.14 -15.11
N SER A 14 -3.11 0.65 -14.25
CA SER A 14 -2.32 1.79 -14.72
C SER A 14 -1.00 1.38 -15.39
N TYR A 15 -0.46 0.21 -15.04
CA TYR A 15 0.75 -0.37 -15.64
C TYR A 15 0.45 -1.45 -16.70
N TYR A 16 -0.77 -2.00 -16.68
CA TYR A 16 -1.30 -2.96 -17.65
C TYR A 16 -2.29 -2.23 -18.57
N LYS A 17 -1.81 -1.55 -19.61
CA LYS A 17 -2.67 -0.83 -20.58
C LYS A 17 -2.88 -1.65 -21.84
N ASP A 18 -4.15 -1.85 -22.22
CA ASP A 18 -4.56 -2.33 -23.55
C ASP A 18 -3.95 -3.68 -23.97
N GLY A 19 -3.72 -4.59 -23.02
CA GLY A 19 -3.11 -5.91 -23.28
C GLY A 19 -1.59 -5.88 -23.49
N TYR A 20 -0.96 -4.69 -23.42
CA TYR A 20 0.48 -4.51 -23.51
C TYR A 20 1.08 -4.06 -22.17
N TYR A 21 2.24 -4.62 -21.88
CA TYR A 21 2.99 -4.35 -20.67
C TYR A 21 3.78 -3.04 -20.82
N SER A 22 3.48 -2.02 -20.02
CA SER A 22 4.35 -0.83 -19.92
C SER A 22 5.64 -1.10 -19.12
N ASN A 23 5.64 -2.15 -18.30
CA ASN A 23 6.74 -2.65 -17.48
C ASN A 23 6.85 -4.16 -17.62
N ASP A 24 8.06 -4.73 -17.53
CA ASP A 24 8.29 -6.19 -17.67
C ASP A 24 7.47 -7.06 -16.69
N ILE A 25 7.13 -6.55 -15.50
CA ILE A 25 6.40 -7.30 -14.45
C ILE A 25 5.39 -6.41 -13.70
N PRO A 26 4.24 -6.03 -14.31
CA PRO A 26 3.32 -5.02 -13.75
C PRO A 26 2.69 -5.43 -12.43
N HIS A 27 2.45 -6.72 -12.20
CA HIS A 27 1.83 -7.22 -10.97
C HIS A 27 2.78 -7.05 -9.77
N LEU A 28 4.09 -7.15 -10.00
CA LEU A 28 5.13 -6.94 -8.99
C LEU A 28 5.33 -5.45 -8.74
N THR A 29 5.33 -4.61 -9.78
CA THR A 29 5.35 -3.15 -9.62
C THR A 29 4.15 -2.66 -8.81
N ALA A 30 2.94 -3.09 -9.19
CA ALA A 30 1.71 -2.72 -8.48
C ALA A 30 1.73 -3.20 -7.02
N PHE A 31 2.25 -4.40 -6.77
CA PHE A 31 2.49 -4.88 -5.41
C PHE A 31 3.47 -4.00 -4.63
N GLY A 32 4.61 -3.63 -5.22
CA GLY A 32 5.58 -2.77 -4.56
C GLY A 32 4.95 -1.44 -4.16
N ILE A 33 4.21 -0.80 -5.06
CA ILE A 33 3.55 0.48 -4.81
C ILE A 33 2.47 0.35 -3.73
N VAL A 34 1.53 -0.59 -3.89
CA VAL A 34 0.40 -0.77 -2.97
C VAL A 34 0.87 -1.29 -1.61
N GLY A 35 1.80 -2.24 -1.62
CA GLY A 35 2.38 -2.85 -0.43
C GLY A 35 3.16 -1.83 0.40
N CYS A 36 4.06 -1.05 -0.21
CA CYS A 36 4.82 -0.03 0.50
C CYS A 36 3.92 1.09 1.04
N SER A 37 2.94 1.56 0.25
CA SER A 37 1.97 2.56 0.71
C SER A 37 1.16 2.05 1.92
N LEU A 38 0.64 0.81 1.83
CA LEU A 38 -0.12 0.20 2.92
C LEU A 38 0.74 -0.01 4.17
N ALA A 39 1.96 -0.54 4.01
CA ALA A 39 2.90 -0.71 5.11
C ALA A 39 3.15 0.64 5.80
N GLY A 40 3.29 1.72 5.03
CA GLY A 40 3.48 3.04 5.60
C GLY A 40 2.31 3.58 6.40
N LEU A 41 1.08 3.42 5.91
CA LEU A 41 -0.12 3.79 6.65
C LEU A 41 -0.26 2.98 7.95
N VAL A 42 0.02 1.67 7.90
CA VAL A 42 -0.05 0.80 9.08
C VAL A 42 0.99 1.21 10.12
N LEU A 43 2.24 1.43 9.72
CA LEU A 43 3.29 1.86 10.64
C LEU A 43 2.99 3.22 11.27
N PHE A 44 2.50 4.17 10.46
CA PHE A 44 2.09 5.48 10.97
C PHE A 44 0.96 5.35 12.00
N ALA A 45 -0.04 4.50 11.74
CA ALA A 45 -1.14 4.28 12.67
C ALA A 45 -0.66 3.64 13.99
N ILE A 46 0.21 2.61 13.92
CA ILE A 46 0.79 1.97 15.11
C ILE A 46 1.62 2.99 15.91
N ALA A 47 2.42 3.81 15.24
CA ALA A 47 3.20 4.87 15.86
C ALA A 47 2.35 5.92 16.55
N LEU A 48 1.29 6.38 15.87
CA LEU A 48 0.37 7.35 16.44
C LEU A 48 -0.34 6.78 17.67
N ILE A 49 -0.81 5.54 17.61
CA ILE A 49 -1.45 4.87 18.77
C ILE A 49 -0.45 4.72 19.91
N ASN A 50 0.77 4.25 19.65
CA ASN A 50 1.78 4.10 20.71
C ASN A 50 2.10 5.44 21.38
N HIS A 51 2.24 6.51 20.60
CA HIS A 51 2.47 7.84 21.12
C HIS A 51 1.29 8.37 21.93
N LEU A 52 0.04 8.13 21.49
CA LEU A 52 -1.14 8.57 22.22
C LEU A 52 -1.41 7.79 23.52
N VAL A 53 -0.98 6.53 23.60
CA VAL A 53 -1.26 5.65 24.75
C VAL A 53 -0.12 5.62 25.75
N ASN A 54 1.12 5.52 25.26
CA ASN A 54 2.29 5.30 26.10
C ASN A 54 3.21 6.54 26.15
N GLU A 55 2.96 7.59 25.35
CA GLU A 55 3.85 8.74 25.11
C GLU A 55 5.25 8.36 24.57
N ASP A 56 5.50 7.07 24.38
CA ASP A 56 6.78 6.52 24.00
C ASP A 56 6.98 6.42 22.48
N ARG A 57 8.26 6.35 22.11
CA ARG A 57 8.68 6.07 20.74
C ARG A 57 8.71 4.57 20.48
N LEU A 58 8.28 4.17 19.30
CA LEU A 58 8.52 2.82 18.82
C LEU A 58 10.01 2.60 18.57
N SER A 59 10.52 1.48 19.10
CA SER A 59 11.87 1.00 18.81
C SER A 59 12.06 0.78 17.30
N LYS A 60 13.14 1.35 16.73
CA LYS A 60 13.47 1.25 15.29
C LYS A 60 13.45 -0.21 14.79
N PRO A 61 14.08 -1.20 15.47
CA PRO A 61 13.94 -2.62 15.12
C PRO A 61 12.51 -3.13 14.99
N ILE A 62 11.61 -2.74 15.90
CA ILE A 62 10.21 -3.19 15.90
C ILE A 62 9.48 -2.61 14.68
N VAL A 63 9.74 -1.34 14.34
CA VAL A 63 9.17 -0.69 13.15
C VAL A 63 9.61 -1.42 11.87
N TYR A 64 10.91 -1.73 11.73
CA TYR A 64 11.40 -2.45 10.56
C TYR A 64 10.80 -3.85 10.45
N LEU A 65 10.73 -4.59 11.56
CA LEU A 65 10.13 -5.93 11.59
C LEU A 65 8.65 -5.88 11.20
N ALA A 66 7.89 -4.93 11.74
CA ALA A 66 6.49 -4.73 11.39
C ALA A 66 6.30 -4.39 9.90
N CYS A 67 7.20 -3.59 9.32
CA CYS A 67 7.21 -3.27 7.89
C CYS A 67 7.38 -4.53 7.03
N VAL A 68 8.39 -5.35 7.35
CA VAL A 68 8.68 -6.59 6.63
C VAL A 68 7.51 -7.57 6.71
N ILE A 69 6.91 -7.73 7.90
CA ILE A 69 5.74 -8.59 8.09
C ILE A 69 4.54 -8.07 7.28
N ALA A 70 4.28 -6.77 7.28
CA ALA A 70 3.18 -6.17 6.52
C ALA A 70 3.35 -6.39 5.00
N LEU A 71 4.56 -6.19 4.48
CA LEU A 71 4.89 -6.42 3.07
C LEU A 71 4.76 -7.90 2.70
N PHE A 72 5.26 -8.80 3.56
CA PHE A 72 5.17 -10.24 3.34
C PHE A 72 3.71 -10.72 3.36
N ALA A 73 2.90 -10.22 4.30
CA ALA A 73 1.47 -10.51 4.35
C ALA A 73 0.74 -10.00 3.08
N ALA A 74 1.03 -8.78 2.64
CA ALA A 74 0.47 -8.24 1.39
C ALA A 74 0.89 -9.06 0.16
N PHE A 75 2.13 -9.54 0.13
CA PHE A 75 2.64 -10.40 -0.92
C PHE A 75 1.86 -11.71 -0.99
N LEU A 76 1.72 -12.40 0.15
CA LEU A 76 0.95 -13.65 0.22
C LEU A 76 -0.52 -13.45 -0.17
N LEU A 77 -1.13 -12.31 0.18
CA LEU A 77 -2.51 -12.03 -0.19
C LEU A 77 -2.72 -11.85 -1.70
N LEU A 78 -1.75 -11.27 -2.41
CA LEU A 78 -1.85 -10.93 -3.83
C LEU A 78 -1.30 -12.01 -4.75
N PHE A 79 -0.20 -12.67 -4.37
CA PHE A 79 0.52 -13.61 -5.24
C PHE A 79 0.11 -15.06 -5.06
N ASN A 80 -0.45 -15.42 -3.91
CA ASN A 80 -0.91 -16.78 -3.68
C ASN A 80 -1.97 -17.16 -4.72
N LYS A 81 -1.78 -18.30 -5.40
CA LYS A 81 -2.67 -18.80 -6.46
C LYS A 81 -2.98 -17.80 -7.59
N ARG A 82 -2.07 -16.88 -7.91
CA ARG A 82 -2.26 -15.83 -8.94
C ARG A 82 -3.51 -14.96 -8.70
N LYS A 83 -3.84 -14.69 -7.44
CA LYS A 83 -4.98 -13.85 -7.04
C LYS A 83 -4.98 -12.47 -7.70
N TYR A 84 -3.82 -11.91 -8.03
CA TYR A 84 -3.73 -10.64 -8.77
C TYR A 84 -4.52 -10.67 -10.10
N ASN A 85 -4.47 -11.76 -10.86
CA ASN A 85 -5.24 -11.91 -12.10
C ASN A 85 -6.73 -12.01 -11.81
N GLN A 86 -7.11 -12.77 -10.77
CA GLN A 86 -8.51 -12.87 -10.36
C GLN A 86 -9.08 -11.50 -9.97
N ILE A 87 -8.30 -10.68 -9.27
CA ILE A 87 -8.70 -9.31 -8.90
C ILE A 87 -8.90 -8.45 -10.15
N TYR A 88 -8.02 -8.57 -11.14
CA TYR A 88 -8.15 -7.82 -12.39
C TYR A 88 -9.43 -8.20 -13.14
N GLU A 89 -9.64 -9.49 -13.39
CA GLU A 89 -10.84 -9.98 -14.09
C GLU A 89 -12.15 -9.70 -13.33
N GLU A 90 -12.13 -9.75 -11.99
CA GLU A 90 -13.30 -9.43 -11.15
C GLU A 90 -13.70 -7.94 -11.24
N MET A 91 -12.73 -7.06 -11.46
CA MET A 91 -12.92 -5.60 -11.34
C MET A 91 -13.00 -4.91 -12.70
N LYS A 92 -12.34 -5.45 -13.73
CA LYS A 92 -12.41 -4.94 -15.10
C LYS A 92 -13.87 -4.92 -15.58
N ASP A 93 -14.27 -3.84 -16.24
CA ASP A 93 -15.63 -3.63 -16.75
C ASP A 93 -16.73 -3.61 -15.65
N SER A 94 -16.35 -3.62 -14.37
CA SER A 94 -17.27 -3.48 -13.24
C SER A 94 -17.53 -2.00 -12.91
N LYS A 95 -18.50 -1.72 -12.03
CA LYS A 95 -18.74 -0.36 -11.51
C LYS A 95 -17.53 0.28 -10.81
N TYR A 96 -16.55 -0.54 -10.40
CA TYR A 96 -15.33 -0.06 -9.76
C TYR A 96 -14.26 0.36 -10.77
N ASP A 97 -14.40 -0.01 -12.05
CA ASP A 97 -13.56 0.47 -13.14
C ASP A 97 -14.03 1.85 -13.61
N SER A 98 -13.89 2.84 -12.72
CA SER A 98 -14.26 4.21 -13.01
C SER A 98 -13.11 5.16 -12.68
N LYS A 99 -13.07 6.30 -13.37
CA LYS A 99 -12.09 7.37 -13.11
C LYS A 99 -12.13 7.86 -11.66
N ILE A 100 -13.30 7.82 -11.03
CA ILE A 100 -13.49 8.23 -9.63
C ILE A 100 -12.75 7.27 -8.70
N PHE A 101 -12.96 5.96 -8.86
CA PHE A 101 -12.25 4.97 -8.04
C PHE A 101 -10.74 4.96 -8.34
N LYS A 102 -10.35 5.21 -9.58
CA LYS A 102 -8.94 5.40 -9.96
C LYS A 102 -8.30 6.56 -9.20
N PHE A 103 -8.99 7.71 -9.16
CA PHE A 103 -8.53 8.89 -8.43
C PHE A 103 -8.36 8.60 -6.93
N PHE A 104 -9.36 7.99 -6.28
CA PHE A 104 -9.27 7.62 -4.87
C PHE A 104 -8.18 6.59 -4.58
N ALA A 105 -7.97 5.63 -5.48
CA ALA A 105 -6.89 4.65 -5.35
C ALA A 105 -5.51 5.34 -5.37
N TRP A 106 -5.29 6.28 -6.30
CA TRP A 106 -4.04 7.03 -6.34
C TRP A 106 -3.87 7.98 -5.16
N MET A 107 -4.94 8.63 -4.69
CA MET A 107 -4.89 9.41 -3.44
C MET A 107 -4.48 8.55 -2.25
N PHE A 108 -5.02 7.33 -2.13
CA PHE A 108 -4.64 6.40 -1.08
C PHE A 108 -3.15 6.06 -1.15
N ILE A 109 -2.62 5.80 -2.37
CA ILE A 109 -1.19 5.55 -2.57
C ILE A 109 -0.35 6.74 -2.12
N LEU A 110 -0.69 7.95 -2.58
CA LEU A 110 0.01 9.17 -2.25
C LEU A 110 0.00 9.46 -0.75
N LEU A 111 -1.13 9.26 -0.07
CA LEU A 111 -1.23 9.38 1.38
C LEU A 111 -0.27 8.42 2.09
N GLY A 112 -0.19 7.16 1.65
CA GLY A 112 0.73 6.18 2.24
C GLY A 112 2.21 6.52 2.07
N PHE A 113 2.58 7.19 0.98
CA PHE A 113 3.94 7.72 0.83
C PHE A 113 4.15 9.02 1.62
N ALA A 114 3.13 9.89 1.71
CA ALA A 114 3.21 11.15 2.44
C ALA A 114 3.33 10.98 3.96
N VAL A 115 2.80 9.89 4.53
CA VAL A 115 2.94 9.62 5.97
C VAL A 115 4.38 9.27 6.39
N MET A 116 5.24 8.83 5.45
CA MET A 116 6.64 8.52 5.75
C MET A 116 7.46 9.73 6.22
N PRO A 117 7.53 10.84 5.46
CA PRO A 117 8.21 12.04 5.93
C PRO A 117 7.51 12.65 7.15
N LEU A 118 6.17 12.54 7.26
CA LEU A 118 5.42 13.02 8.42
C LEU A 118 5.80 12.24 9.69
N TYR A 119 5.91 10.92 9.61
CA TYR A 119 6.40 10.07 10.70
C TYR A 119 7.80 10.51 11.14
N SER A 120 8.73 10.68 10.19
CA SER A 120 10.08 11.13 10.51
C SER A 120 10.07 12.52 11.16
N TYR A 121 9.23 13.44 10.67
CA TYR A 121 9.13 14.79 11.22
C TYR A 121 8.55 14.81 12.65
N LEU A 122 7.51 14.04 12.92
CA LEU A 122 6.83 14.04 14.23
C LEU A 122 7.59 13.24 15.28
N PHE A 123 8.20 12.11 14.91
CA PHE A 123 8.71 11.14 15.88
C PHE A 123 10.24 11.08 15.97
N ASN A 124 11.00 11.56 14.96
CA ASN A 124 12.48 11.56 14.98
C ASN A 124 13.12 12.94 15.26
N ARG A 125 12.35 14.03 15.43
CA ARG A 125 12.92 15.40 15.55
C ARG A 125 13.39 15.81 16.95
N VAL A 126 13.30 14.95 17.98
CA VAL A 126 13.87 15.24 19.32
C VAL A 126 15.17 14.47 19.53
N GLU A 127 16.15 14.67 18.64
CA GLU A 127 17.54 14.21 18.82
C GLU A 127 18.56 15.34 18.66
N ASN A 128 18.14 16.61 18.63
CA ASN A 128 19.05 17.76 18.73
C ASN A 128 18.76 18.59 19.98
#